data_AF-A0A6M0CF90-F1
#
_entry.id   AF-A0A6M0CF90-F1
#
_cell.length_a   1.000
_cell.length_b   1.000
_cell.length_c   1.000
_cell.angle_alpha   90.00
_cell.angle_beta   90.00
_cell.angle_gamma   90.00
#
_symmetry.space_group_name_H-M   'P 1'
#
loop_
_entity.id
_entity.type
_entity.pdbx_description
1 polymer ?
#
loop_
_entity_poly.entity_id
_entity_poly.type
_entity_poly.pdbx_seq_one_letter_code
_entity_poly.pdbx_strand_id
1 'polypeptide(L)'
;MNTRHSIFLFFILFSVNQLRSQNPVLINHLLGEDILFVDYSCPQNIALSYLFEEEEEEPTFTMTFSVYNPNTNKVEEQKARHENYTIHGVYNPDLKEVEWENSKHEYYTVFGVYNPSEKKVEWKHSRHGHRKVHGVYNPHLKKVQWNEPNHAHYTVYGVYNPNTEKVEWKHSRRSNLIVHGTYNPETLKVEWKEVEPSR
;
A
#
# COMPACT_ATOMS: atom_id res chain seq x y z
N MET A 1 -5.10 10.21 -15.86
CA MET A 1 -6.39 9.67 -16.33
C MET A 1 -6.31 9.49 -17.83
N ASN A 2 -6.06 8.27 -18.29
CA ASN A 2 -6.12 7.87 -19.70
C ASN A 2 -6.77 6.48 -19.71
N THR A 3 -8.08 6.42 -19.96
CA THR A 3 -8.83 5.18 -20.15
C THR A 3 -8.53 4.63 -21.54
N ARG A 4 -7.92 3.43 -21.61
CA ARG A 4 -7.88 2.65 -22.85
C ARG A 4 -9.18 1.86 -22.93
N HIS A 5 -9.96 2.11 -23.97
CA HIS A 5 -11.23 1.45 -24.23
C HIS A 5 -10.96 0.24 -25.11
N SER A 6 -11.22 -0.97 -24.60
CA SER A 6 -11.18 -2.19 -25.41
C SER A 6 -12.62 -2.62 -25.67
N ILE A 7 -13.02 -2.63 -26.95
CA ILE A 7 -14.38 -3.03 -27.38
C ILE A 7 -14.33 -4.52 -27.74
N PHE A 8 -15.10 -5.34 -27.04
CA PHE A 8 -15.34 -6.74 -27.42
C PHE A 8 -16.74 -6.89 -28.03
N LEU A 9 -16.80 -7.36 -29.27
CA LEU A 9 -18.05 -7.69 -29.97
C LEU A 9 -18.31 -9.20 -29.85
N PHE A 10 -19.30 -9.58 -29.04
CA PHE A 10 -19.84 -10.94 -29.03
C PHE A 10 -21.03 -11.04 -29.98
N PHE A 11 -21.01 -12.02 -30.88
CA PHE A 11 -22.14 -12.34 -31.75
C PHE A 11 -22.90 -13.54 -31.17
N ILE A 12 -24.11 -13.32 -30.68
CA ILE A 12 -25.04 -14.42 -30.36
C ILE A 12 -25.99 -14.59 -31.54
N LEU A 13 -25.86 -15.70 -32.28
CA LEU A 13 -26.73 -16.04 -33.39
C LEU A 13 -27.99 -16.74 -32.88
N PHE A 14 -29.15 -16.07 -32.96
CA PHE A 14 -30.46 -16.71 -32.79
C PHE A 14 -31.09 -16.97 -34.16
N SER A 15 -31.70 -18.14 -34.37
CA SER A 15 -32.51 -18.39 -35.55
C SER A 15 -33.88 -17.71 -35.39
N VAL A 16 -34.29 -16.94 -36.41
CA VAL A 16 -35.49 -16.08 -36.47
C VAL A 16 -36.80 -16.80 -36.10
N ASN A 17 -36.85 -18.13 -36.26
CA ASN A 17 -38.05 -18.91 -35.95
C ASN A 17 -38.32 -19.09 -34.45
N GLN A 18 -37.34 -18.93 -33.55
CA GLN A 18 -37.58 -19.02 -32.10
C GLN A 18 -38.07 -17.70 -31.48
N LEU A 19 -37.75 -16.54 -32.07
CA LEU A 19 -38.11 -15.23 -31.51
C LEU A 19 -39.53 -14.78 -31.88
N ARG A 20 -40.13 -15.30 -32.96
CA ARG A 20 -41.50 -14.93 -33.36
C ARG A 20 -42.60 -15.44 -32.44
N SER A 21 -42.34 -16.44 -31.59
CA SER A 21 -43.36 -16.99 -30.68
C SER A 21 -43.43 -16.27 -29.33
N GLN A 22 -42.52 -15.33 -29.05
CA GLN A 22 -42.54 -14.57 -27.80
C GLN A 22 -42.89 -13.10 -28.09
N ASN A 23 -43.93 -12.62 -27.41
CA ASN A 23 -44.46 -11.27 -27.55
C ASN A 23 -43.33 -10.22 -27.45
N PRO A 24 -43.29 -9.20 -28.33
CA PRO A 24 -42.24 -8.18 -28.33
C PRO A 24 -42.14 -7.37 -27.03
N VAL A 25 -43.18 -7.40 -26.19
CA VAL A 25 -43.21 -6.74 -24.88
C VAL A 25 -42.35 -7.46 -23.83
N LEU A 26 -42.16 -8.79 -23.94
CA LEU A 26 -41.43 -9.55 -22.91
C LEU A 26 -39.89 -9.40 -23.01
N ILE A 27 -39.38 -9.00 -24.19
CA ILE A 27 -37.93 -8.85 -24.41
C ILE A 27 -37.39 -7.62 -23.66
N ASN A 28 -38.16 -6.54 -23.60
CA ASN A 28 -37.74 -5.31 -22.92
C ASN A 28 -37.70 -5.42 -21.38
N HIS A 29 -38.33 -6.44 -20.79
CA HIS A 29 -38.39 -6.57 -19.33
C HIS A 29 -37.30 -7.51 -18.76
N LEU A 30 -36.64 -8.29 -19.61
CA LEU A 30 -35.61 -9.25 -19.22
C LEU A 30 -34.19 -8.66 -19.19
N LEU A 31 -33.99 -7.48 -19.77
CA LEU A 31 -32.69 -6.84 -19.91
C LEU A 31 -32.90 -5.36 -19.60
N GLY A 32 -32.34 -4.89 -18.49
CA GLY A 32 -32.39 -3.50 -18.03
C GLY A 32 -31.85 -2.52 -19.09
N GLU A 33 -31.94 -1.22 -18.78
CA GLU A 33 -31.80 -0.05 -19.66
C GLU A 33 -30.52 0.08 -20.52
N ASP A 34 -30.20 -0.93 -21.33
CA ASP A 34 -29.06 -0.94 -22.24
C ASP A 34 -29.54 -0.80 -23.69
N ILE A 35 -29.00 0.22 -24.37
CA ILE A 35 -29.44 0.64 -25.70
C ILE A 35 -29.09 -0.42 -26.75
N LEU A 36 -30.13 -0.92 -27.42
CA LEU A 36 -30.03 -1.97 -28.42
C LEU A 36 -30.21 -1.35 -29.83
N PHE A 37 -29.20 -1.44 -30.69
CA PHE A 37 -29.35 -1.11 -32.12
C PHE A 37 -29.73 -2.38 -32.89
N VAL A 38 -30.91 -2.37 -33.53
CA VAL A 38 -31.33 -3.45 -34.42
C VAL A 38 -31.20 -2.97 -35.86
N ASP A 39 -30.27 -3.56 -36.61
CA ASP A 39 -30.13 -3.33 -38.06
C ASP A 39 -31.06 -4.31 -38.82
N TYR A 40 -32.06 -3.74 -39.51
CA TYR A 40 -33.06 -4.50 -40.26
C TYR A 40 -32.70 -4.73 -41.74
N SER A 41 -31.48 -4.40 -42.15
CA SER A 41 -31.08 -4.48 -43.57
C SER A 41 -30.82 -5.90 -44.10
N CYS A 42 -30.89 -6.95 -43.27
CA CYS A 42 -30.74 -8.35 -43.70
C CYS A 42 -31.83 -9.28 -43.13
N PRO A 43 -32.69 -9.92 -43.96
CA PRO A 43 -33.87 -10.65 -43.49
C PRO A 43 -33.60 -12.04 -42.88
N GLN A 44 -32.34 -12.42 -42.63
CA GLN A 44 -32.00 -13.77 -42.17
C GLN A 44 -31.17 -13.85 -40.89
N ASN A 45 -30.63 -12.75 -40.36
CA ASN A 45 -29.83 -12.76 -39.13
C ASN A 45 -30.06 -11.47 -38.33
N ILE A 46 -30.50 -11.60 -37.07
CA ILE A 46 -30.47 -10.49 -36.12
C ILE A 46 -29.14 -10.60 -35.37
N ALA A 47 -28.26 -9.62 -35.54
CA ALA A 47 -27.05 -9.50 -34.72
C ALA A 47 -27.42 -8.70 -33.46
N LEU A 48 -27.30 -9.33 -32.30
CA LEU A 48 -27.40 -8.63 -31.00
C LEU A 48 -25.97 -8.28 -30.57
N SER A 49 -25.62 -7.00 -30.59
CA SER A 49 -24.38 -6.49 -30.00
C SER A 49 -24.67 -6.01 -28.58
N TYR A 50 -24.11 -6.68 -27.57
CA TYR A 50 -24.13 -6.21 -26.19
C TYR A 50 -22.86 -5.41 -25.93
N LEU A 51 -23.02 -4.19 -25.41
CA LEU A 51 -21.92 -3.42 -24.80
C LEU A 51 -21.87 -3.84 -23.32
N PHE A 52 -21.02 -4.80 -23.00
CA PHE A 52 -20.61 -5.03 -21.62
C PHE A 52 -19.42 -4.12 -21.33
N GLU A 53 -19.61 -3.14 -20.46
CA GLU A 53 -18.49 -2.50 -19.75
C GLU A 53 -18.10 -3.45 -18.62
N GLU A 54 -17.18 -4.38 -18.88
CA GLU A 54 -16.42 -4.99 -17.79
C GLU A 54 -15.46 -3.91 -17.28
N GLU A 55 -15.79 -3.30 -16.14
CA GLU A 55 -14.78 -2.61 -15.33
C GLU A 55 -13.75 -3.66 -14.91
N GLU A 56 -12.67 -3.79 -15.69
CA GLU A 56 -11.46 -4.48 -15.26
C GLU A 56 -10.93 -3.73 -14.02
N GLU A 57 -11.28 -4.21 -12.83
CA GLU A 57 -10.60 -3.83 -11.59
C GLU A 57 -9.14 -4.29 -11.72
N GLU A 58 -8.29 -3.42 -12.26
CA GLU A 58 -6.83 -3.54 -12.21
C GLU A 58 -6.42 -3.96 -10.78
N PRO A 59 -5.65 -5.04 -10.60
CA PRO A 59 -5.29 -5.51 -9.28
C PRO A 59 -4.45 -4.45 -8.57
N THR A 60 -5.10 -3.66 -7.70
CA THR A 60 -4.42 -2.64 -6.90
C THR A 60 -3.55 -3.36 -5.86
N PHE A 61 -2.26 -3.49 -6.16
CA PHE A 61 -1.28 -4.02 -5.21
C PHE A 61 -1.23 -3.09 -3.99
N THR A 62 -1.92 -3.48 -2.92
CA THR A 62 -2.02 -2.71 -1.69
C THR A 62 -1.06 -3.28 -0.66
N MET A 63 -0.01 -2.51 -0.35
CA MET A 63 0.92 -2.86 0.71
C MET A 63 0.21 -2.73 2.07
N THR A 64 0.24 -3.80 2.86
CA THR A 64 -0.35 -3.83 4.20
C THR A 64 0.75 -3.62 5.24
N PHE A 65 0.51 -2.70 6.17
CA PHE A 65 1.38 -2.39 7.30
C PHE A 65 0.69 -2.80 8.58
N SER A 66 1.44 -3.36 9.52
CA SER A 66 0.88 -3.97 10.72
C SER A 66 1.63 -3.48 11.96
N VAL A 67 0.90 -3.15 13.01
CA VAL A 67 1.44 -2.72 14.32
C VAL A 67 0.71 -3.45 15.42
N TYR A 68 1.46 -3.97 16.39
CA TYR A 68 0.87 -4.60 17.55
C TYR A 68 0.39 -3.55 18.56
N ASN A 69 -0.90 -3.62 18.93
CA ASN A 69 -1.50 -2.83 19.99
C ASN A 69 -1.58 -3.68 21.28
N PRO A 70 -0.74 -3.40 22.31
CA PRO A 70 -0.75 -4.13 23.56
C PRO A 70 -1.98 -3.88 24.44
N ASN A 71 -2.70 -2.76 24.25
CA ASN A 71 -3.92 -2.48 25.01
C ASN A 71 -5.09 -3.37 24.57
N THR A 72 -5.15 -3.72 23.28
CA THR A 72 -6.17 -4.62 22.73
C THR A 72 -5.66 -6.06 22.57
N ASN A 73 -4.35 -6.30 22.74
CA ASN A 73 -3.66 -7.57 22.48
C ASN A 73 -3.90 -8.08 21.05
N LYS A 74 -3.88 -7.16 20.07
CA LYS A 74 -4.15 -7.42 18.65
C LYS A 74 -3.14 -6.72 17.75
N VAL A 75 -2.97 -7.26 16.55
CA VAL A 75 -2.29 -6.56 15.47
C VAL A 75 -3.32 -5.72 14.72
N GLU A 76 -3.06 -4.42 14.61
CA GLU A 76 -3.83 -3.50 13.77
C GLU A 76 -3.12 -3.36 12.44
N GLU A 77 -3.90 -3.32 11.36
CA GLU A 77 -3.38 -3.30 10.01
C GLU A 77 -3.97 -2.13 9.23
N GLN A 78 -3.14 -1.52 8.39
CA GLN A 78 -3.58 -0.49 7.47
C GLN A 78 -2.98 -0.72 6.09
N LYS A 79 -3.81 -0.53 5.06
CA LYS A 79 -3.40 -0.64 3.66
C LYS A 79 -3.05 0.73 3.10
N ALA A 80 -1.94 0.80 2.38
CA ALA A 80 -1.62 1.97 1.56
C ALA A 80 -2.73 2.21 0.54
N ARG A 81 -3.07 3.50 0.31
CA ARG A 81 -4.06 3.88 -0.71
C ARG A 81 -3.62 3.51 -2.14
N HIS A 82 -2.32 3.42 -2.36
CA HIS A 82 -1.70 3.10 -3.65
C HIS A 82 -0.28 2.53 -3.42
N GLU A 83 0.23 1.72 -4.33
CA GLU A 83 1.52 1.00 -4.23
C GLU A 83 2.73 1.90 -3.96
N ASN A 84 2.65 3.17 -4.37
CA ASN A 84 3.76 4.14 -4.28
C ASN A 84 3.70 4.98 -3.00
N TYR A 85 2.65 4.85 -2.19
CA TYR A 85 2.56 5.51 -0.90
C TYR A 85 3.00 4.56 0.21
N THR A 86 3.76 5.07 1.17
CA THR A 86 4.12 4.31 2.37
C THR A 86 3.24 4.75 3.51
N ILE A 87 2.85 3.80 4.37
CA ILE A 87 2.23 4.08 5.66
C ILE A 87 3.20 3.65 6.75
N HIS A 88 3.20 4.37 7.87
CA HIS A 88 3.84 3.89 9.08
C HIS A 88 2.88 4.03 10.26
N GLY A 89 2.77 2.96 11.05
CA GLY A 89 2.00 2.96 12.28
C GLY A 89 2.91 2.97 13.50
N VAL A 90 2.48 3.61 14.58
CA VAL A 90 3.18 3.60 15.87
C VAL A 90 2.14 3.52 16.98
N TYR A 91 2.33 2.58 17.90
CA TYR A 91 1.51 2.53 19.09
C TYR A 91 1.82 3.70 20.03
N ASN A 92 0.82 4.50 20.36
CA ASN A 92 0.91 5.55 21.37
C ASN A 92 0.35 5.02 22.71
N PRO A 93 1.18 4.79 23.74
CA PRO A 93 0.74 4.28 25.03
C PRO A 93 -0.08 5.28 25.87
N ASP A 94 0.05 6.59 25.66
CA ASP A 94 -0.78 7.57 26.38
C ASP A 94 -2.21 7.57 25.85
N LEU A 95 -2.38 7.47 24.52
CA LEU A 95 -3.70 7.39 23.88
C LEU A 95 -4.25 5.96 23.83
N LYS A 96 -3.39 4.96 24.04
CA LYS A 96 -3.68 3.52 23.98
C LYS A 96 -4.21 3.03 22.63
N GLU A 97 -3.77 3.67 21.55
CA GLU A 97 -4.16 3.39 20.18
C GLU A 97 -2.94 3.42 19.25
N VAL A 98 -3.09 2.87 18.03
CA VAL A 98 -2.09 3.01 16.98
C VAL A 98 -2.37 4.29 16.20
N GLU A 99 -1.40 5.19 16.17
CA GLU A 99 -1.41 6.32 15.26
C GLU A 99 -0.78 5.92 13.93
N TRP A 100 -1.37 6.41 12.85
CA TRP A 100 -0.92 6.09 11.49
C TRP A 100 -0.66 7.36 10.69
N GLU A 101 0.41 7.34 9.90
CA GLU A 101 0.75 8.44 9.00
C GLU A 101 1.05 7.92 7.60
N ASN A 102 0.61 8.68 6.59
CA ASN A 102 0.84 8.36 5.18
C ASN A 102 1.97 9.23 4.63
N SER A 103 2.72 8.74 3.65
CA SER A 103 3.63 9.62 2.91
C SER A 103 2.85 10.74 2.23
N LYS A 104 3.45 11.94 2.17
CA LYS A 104 2.83 13.12 1.54
C LYS A 104 2.77 13.03 0.03
N HIS A 105 3.64 12.22 -0.57
CA HIS A 105 3.79 12.04 -2.01
C HIS A 105 4.15 10.59 -2.32
N GLU A 106 3.89 10.21 -3.57
CA GLU A 106 4.37 8.96 -4.14
C GLU A 106 5.90 8.86 -4.02
N TYR A 107 6.38 7.66 -3.70
CA TYR A 107 7.77 7.31 -3.51
C TYR A 107 8.44 7.91 -2.27
N TYR A 108 7.81 8.85 -1.57
CA TYR A 108 8.33 9.34 -0.30
C TYR A 108 8.09 8.30 0.78
N THR A 109 9.02 8.21 1.73
CA THR A 109 8.83 7.34 2.89
C THR A 109 8.40 8.18 4.09
N VAL A 110 7.62 7.59 4.99
CA VAL A 110 7.33 8.14 6.31
C VAL A 110 7.79 7.14 7.37
N PHE A 111 8.33 7.64 8.48
CA PHE A 111 8.64 6.84 9.66
C PHE A 111 8.17 7.58 10.91
N GLY A 112 7.60 6.84 11.85
CA GLY A 112 7.13 7.38 13.13
C GLY A 112 7.89 6.80 14.31
N VAL A 113 8.05 7.60 15.35
CA VAL A 113 8.59 7.16 16.64
C VAL A 113 7.81 7.82 17.77
N TYR A 114 7.33 7.04 18.72
CA TYR A 114 6.71 7.59 19.91
C TYR A 114 7.78 8.22 20.83
N ASN A 115 7.61 9.51 21.15
CA ASN A 115 8.45 10.24 22.09
C ASN A 115 7.77 10.29 23.47
N PRO A 116 8.22 9.49 24.46
CA PRO A 116 7.62 9.47 25.80
C PRO A 116 7.84 10.76 26.61
N SER A 117 8.85 11.57 26.28
CA SER A 117 9.05 12.85 26.96
C SER A 117 8.02 13.90 26.53
N GLU A 118 7.56 13.84 25.28
CA GLU A 118 6.54 14.73 24.73
C GLU A 118 5.15 14.10 24.64
N LYS A 119 5.02 12.81 24.96
CA LYS A 119 3.76 12.05 24.95
C LYS A 119 3.03 12.07 23.62
N LYS A 120 3.78 12.01 22.52
CA LYS A 120 3.24 12.06 21.16
C LYS A 120 4.11 11.27 20.19
N VAL A 121 3.55 10.85 19.08
CA VAL A 121 4.33 10.31 17.97
C VAL A 121 4.96 11.45 17.18
N GLU A 122 6.27 11.37 16.95
CA GLU A 122 6.97 12.22 16.01
C GLU A 122 7.07 11.51 14.66
N TRP A 123 6.67 12.22 13.61
CA TRP A 123 6.68 11.73 12.24
C TRP A 123 7.78 12.42 11.45
N LYS A 124 8.48 11.65 10.62
CA LYS A 124 9.41 12.19 9.64
C LYS A 124 9.16 11.59 8.27
N HIS A 125 9.05 12.48 7.29
CA HIS A 125 9.04 12.11 5.89
C HIS A 125 10.46 12.22 5.32
N SER A 126 10.79 11.36 4.36
CA SER A 126 12.04 11.49 3.60
C SER A 126 12.10 12.83 2.88
N ARG A 127 13.31 13.35 2.68
CA ARG A 127 13.49 14.61 1.94
C ARG A 127 13.38 14.41 0.44
N HIS A 128 13.72 13.22 -0.04
CA HIS A 128 13.68 12.86 -1.45
C HIS A 128 12.97 11.53 -1.66
N GLY A 129 12.44 11.34 -2.87
CA GLY A 129 11.81 10.10 -3.29
C GLY A 129 12.73 8.91 -3.09
N HIS A 130 12.14 7.80 -2.64
CA HIS A 130 12.70 6.48 -2.38
C HIS A 130 13.71 6.36 -1.23
N ARG A 131 14.21 7.46 -0.66
CA ARG A 131 15.09 7.38 0.51
C ARG A 131 14.31 6.92 1.72
N LYS A 132 14.80 5.88 2.39
CA LYS A 132 14.20 5.33 3.61
C LYS A 132 14.70 6.11 4.81
N VAL A 133 13.81 6.82 5.47
CA VAL A 133 14.11 7.50 6.74
C VAL A 133 13.88 6.56 7.91
N HIS A 134 14.68 6.69 8.97
CA HIS A 134 14.50 5.94 10.20
C HIS A 134 14.75 6.81 11.43
N GLY A 135 14.02 6.54 12.51
CA GLY A 135 14.07 7.30 13.74
C GLY A 135 14.24 6.40 14.95
N VAL A 136 14.90 6.93 15.98
CA VAL A 136 15.10 6.26 17.27
C VAL A 136 14.97 7.28 18.38
N TYR A 137 14.14 6.99 19.38
CA TYR A 137 14.07 7.81 20.59
C TYR A 137 15.33 7.61 21.44
N ASN A 138 16.03 8.70 21.75
CA ASN A 138 17.16 8.69 22.68
C ASN A 138 16.66 9.16 24.06
N PRO A 139 16.56 8.27 25.06
CA PRO A 139 16.06 8.62 26.39
C PRO A 139 17.01 9.54 27.18
N HIS A 140 18.32 9.48 26.95
CA HIS A 140 19.28 10.38 27.60
C HIS A 140 19.07 11.83 27.14
N LEU A 141 18.88 12.05 25.83
CA LEU A 141 18.63 13.37 25.26
C LEU A 141 17.15 13.77 25.23
N LYS A 142 16.25 12.86 25.61
CA LYS A 142 14.78 13.05 25.61
C LYS A 142 14.22 13.53 24.26
N LYS A 143 14.77 13.02 23.16
CA LYS A 143 14.37 13.41 21.81
C LYS A 143 14.52 12.28 20.81
N VAL A 144 13.72 12.31 19.75
CA VAL A 144 13.92 11.42 18.61
C VAL A 144 15.11 11.90 17.78
N GLN A 145 15.99 10.97 17.43
CA GLN A 145 17.05 11.19 16.46
C GLN A 145 16.68 10.52 15.16
N TRP A 146 16.99 11.18 14.05
CA TRP A 146 16.58 10.77 12.73
C TRP A 146 17.78 10.62 11.82
N ASN A 147 17.78 9.59 10.99
CA ASN A 147 18.79 9.41 9.96
C ASN A 147 18.13 9.02 8.63
N GLU A 148 18.73 9.48 7.54
CA GLU A 148 18.31 9.23 6.17
C GLU A 148 19.57 9.01 5.33
N PRO A 149 19.63 7.96 4.51
CA PRO A 149 20.79 7.69 3.68
C PRO A 149 20.91 8.73 2.55
N ASN A 150 22.15 8.97 2.10
CA ASN A 150 22.41 9.87 0.98
C ASN A 150 21.99 9.28 -0.39
N HIS A 151 21.74 7.97 -0.47
CA HIS A 151 21.34 7.29 -1.70
C HIS A 151 19.98 6.61 -1.54
N ALA A 152 19.12 6.77 -2.54
CA ALA A 152 17.73 6.27 -2.57
C ALA A 152 17.63 4.77 -2.26
N HIS A 153 18.56 3.96 -2.77
CA HIS A 153 18.45 2.52 -2.62
C HIS A 153 19.09 2.00 -1.33
N TYR A 154 19.74 2.83 -0.53
CA TYR A 154 20.39 2.34 0.68
C TYR A 154 19.38 2.34 1.82
N THR A 155 19.55 1.41 2.75
CA THR A 155 18.75 1.35 3.98
C THR A 155 19.58 1.89 5.13
N VAL A 156 18.90 2.42 6.15
CA VAL A 156 19.54 2.83 7.41
C VAL A 156 18.72 2.27 8.55
N TYR A 157 19.40 1.80 9.58
CA TYR A 157 18.80 1.35 10.83
C TYR A 157 19.55 1.94 12.01
N GLY A 158 18.83 2.20 13.10
CA GLY A 158 19.33 2.89 14.26
C GLY A 158 18.94 2.14 15.51
N VAL A 159 19.82 2.13 16.50
CA VAL A 159 19.56 1.50 17.79
C VAL A 159 20.12 2.40 18.88
N TYR A 160 19.33 2.66 19.92
CA TYR A 160 19.83 3.34 21.10
C TYR A 160 20.70 2.37 21.91
N ASN A 161 21.94 2.74 22.15
CA ASN A 161 22.87 2.01 23.02
C ASN A 161 22.88 2.68 24.41
N PRO A 162 22.27 2.07 25.45
CA PRO A 162 22.25 2.63 26.80
C PRO A 162 23.63 2.67 27.47
N ASN A 163 24.60 1.83 27.06
CA ASN A 163 25.96 1.86 27.60
C ASN A 163 26.75 3.09 27.13
N THR A 164 26.47 3.59 25.92
CA THR A 164 27.13 4.79 25.36
C THR A 164 26.24 6.03 25.34
N GLU A 165 24.97 5.87 25.73
CA GLU A 165 23.91 6.89 25.74
C GLU A 165 23.65 7.53 24.37
N LYS A 166 24.02 6.84 23.29
CA LYS A 166 23.96 7.33 21.92
C LYS A 166 23.10 6.43 21.05
N VAL A 167 22.54 7.00 19.98
CA VAL A 167 21.98 6.21 18.90
C VAL A 167 23.12 5.83 17.97
N GLU A 168 23.32 4.54 17.77
CA GLU A 168 24.23 4.01 16.77
C GLU A 168 23.46 3.75 15.48
N TRP A 169 24.07 4.14 14.36
CA TRP A 169 23.45 4.03 13.03
C TRP A 169 24.26 3.09 12.16
N LYS A 170 23.57 2.27 11.39
CA LYS A 170 24.18 1.45 10.36
C LYS A 170 23.45 1.63 9.04
N HIS A 171 24.24 1.92 8.01
CA HIS A 171 23.76 2.00 6.62
C HIS A 171 24.05 0.68 5.91
N SER A 172 23.18 0.28 5.00
CA SER A 172 23.46 -0.84 4.13
C SER A 172 24.63 -0.51 3.20
N ARG A 173 25.43 -1.53 2.88
CA ARG A 173 26.58 -1.39 1.96
C ARG A 173 26.17 -1.44 0.49
N ARG A 174 24.94 -1.92 0.19
CA ARG A 174 24.39 -2.10 -1.15
C ARG A 174 22.90 -1.80 -1.17
N SER A 175 22.37 -1.55 -2.37
CA SER A 175 20.98 -1.15 -2.65
C SER A 175 19.90 -2.16 -2.25
N ASN A 176 20.28 -3.42 -2.17
CA ASN A 176 19.39 -4.55 -1.92
C ASN A 176 19.59 -5.16 -0.54
N LEU A 177 20.49 -4.63 0.29
CA LEU A 177 20.73 -5.12 1.64
C LEU A 177 19.80 -4.41 2.63
N ILE A 178 19.10 -5.21 3.43
CA ILE A 178 18.36 -4.73 4.59
C ILE A 178 19.27 -4.85 5.80
N VAL A 179 19.38 -3.78 6.58
CA VAL A 179 20.13 -3.75 7.81
C VAL A 179 19.19 -3.68 9.00
N HIS A 180 19.47 -4.49 10.03
CA HIS A 180 18.80 -4.46 11.32
C HIS A 180 19.84 -4.46 12.43
N GLY A 181 19.51 -3.85 13.55
CA GLY A 181 20.34 -3.86 14.74
C GLY A 181 19.53 -4.12 16.00
N THR A 182 20.19 -4.64 17.02
CA THR A 182 19.64 -4.77 18.37
C THR A 182 20.73 -4.49 19.39
N TYR A 183 20.36 -3.91 20.53
CA TYR A 183 21.28 -3.77 21.64
C TYR A 183 21.34 -5.08 22.43
N ASN A 184 22.54 -5.63 22.60
CA ASN A 184 22.77 -6.81 23.43
C ASN A 184 23.26 -6.36 24.82
N PRO A 185 22.47 -6.57 25.90
CA PRO A 185 22.84 -6.18 27.25
C PRO A 185 23.98 -7.03 27.86
N GLU A 186 24.26 -8.22 27.34
CA GLU A 186 25.36 -9.06 27.82
C GLU A 186 26.71 -8.57 27.29
N THR A 187 26.73 -8.13 26.03
CA THR A 187 27.96 -7.63 25.38
C THR A 187 28.10 -6.11 25.44
N LEU A 188 27.06 -5.41 25.91
CA LEU A 188 26.96 -3.95 26.01
C LEU A 188 27.16 -3.21 24.68
N LYS A 189 26.79 -3.87 23.58
CA LYS A 189 27.03 -3.41 22.20
C LYS A 189 25.78 -3.55 21.35
N VAL A 190 25.71 -2.77 20.27
CA VAL A 190 24.74 -3.01 19.21
C VAL A 190 25.27 -4.09 18.27
N GLU A 191 24.47 -5.12 18.08
CA GLU A 191 24.73 -6.21 17.15
C GLU A 191 23.92 -6.00 15.88
N TRP A 192 24.56 -6.18 14.74
CA TRP A 192 24.00 -5.83 13.44
C TRP A 192 23.90 -7.04 12.54
N LYS A 193 22.76 -7.17 11.87
CA LYS A 193 22.53 -8.17 10.82
C LYS A 193 22.23 -7.48 9.50
N GLU A 194 22.89 -7.93 8.44
CA GLU A 194 22.57 -7.56 7.07
C GLU A 194 22.00 -8.79 6.36
N VAL A 195 20.91 -8.60 5.62
CA VAL A 195 20.22 -9.68 4.93
C VAL A 195 19.94 -9.24 3.50
N GLU A 196 20.25 -10.11 2.54
CA GLU A 196 19.75 -9.98 1.17
C GLU A 196 18.35 -10.60 1.15
N PRO A 197 17.31 -9.86 0.70
CA PRO A 197 16.00 -10.46 0.49
C PRO A 197 16.15 -11.56 -0.56
N SER A 198 15.70 -12.77 -0.22
CA SER A 198 15.70 -13.92 -1.13
C SER A 198 14.99 -13.58 -2.43
N ARG A 199 15.62 -13.88 -3.56
CA ARG A 199 15.07 -13.71 -4.91
C ARG A 199 13.96 -14.72 -5.20
#